data_AF-A0A8H4VS86-F1
#
_entry.id   AF-A0A8H4VS86-F1
#
_cell.length_a   1.000
_cell.length_b   1.000
_cell.length_c   1.000
_cell.angle_alpha   90.00
_cell.angle_beta   90.00
_cell.angle_gamma   90.00
#
_symmetry.space_group_name_H-M   'P 1'
#
loop_
_entity.id
_entity.type
_entity.pdbx_description
1 polymer ?
#
loop_
_entity_poly.entity_id
_entity_poly.type
_entity_poly.pdbx_seq_one_letter_code
_entity_poly.pdbx_strand_id
1 'polypeptide(L)'
;MGNLIWHEYARLVSVTATVYAVWAAFFGLMYRKFFWDFVGGTLRDPGGLQPSKNAAVFITLIVKLPIIQIFTMLLGVFILCLELPLPALKSLSLYRSLVARYEIRVCHSLQHKPPLPTPHFDKNADTEQALEGSNGKKFDPFAPPYNKNLYVGELKEEESGEEFVVLLNKYSVVPQHFLLVTKEFKSQASPLLPPELVQTYLLLSAARKAGKRFFAFFNCGDNSGASQPHKHIQFMPVETEDGPPIEVLARETRLEFPDRPFSLTKLAYASHSYRLPTHLDTLSLDQLEQVLAGAFLQLLDLAISTIRHDPSYPPGTPSYNVIITLEHIHVIPRRKENYKLAETGDVLSVNALAFAGMLLVKSEAELGLVKKEGISTILRGVGLESVHDLLVEGTAREVPLAGM
;
A
#
# COMPACT_ATOMS: atom_id res chain seq x y z
N MET A 1 12.77 -13.29 18.94
CA MET A 1 12.06 -12.52 19.99
C MET A 1 12.87 -11.34 20.57
N GLY A 2 14.21 -11.33 20.55
CA GLY A 2 15.00 -10.24 21.16
C GLY A 2 14.93 -8.88 20.45
N ASN A 3 14.91 -8.82 19.11
CA ASN A 3 15.01 -7.55 18.38
C ASN A 3 13.75 -6.67 18.51
N LEU A 4 12.54 -7.25 18.60
CA LEU A 4 11.31 -6.49 18.81
C LEU A 4 11.30 -5.77 20.17
N ILE A 5 11.81 -6.44 21.22
CA ILE A 5 11.88 -5.90 22.58
C ILE A 5 12.83 -4.70 22.64
N TRP A 6 13.95 -4.75 21.91
CA TRP A 6 14.91 -3.64 21.86
C TRP A 6 14.34 -2.40 21.17
N HIS A 7 13.53 -2.56 20.12
CA HIS A 7 12.89 -1.43 19.45
C HIS A 7 11.83 -0.76 20.33
N GLU A 8 10.97 -1.55 20.99
CA GLU A 8 9.97 -1.02 21.92
C GLU A 8 10.63 -0.35 23.13
N TYR A 9 11.70 -0.95 23.67
CA TYR A 9 12.46 -0.38 24.77
C TYR A 9 13.18 0.92 24.37
N ALA A 10 13.85 0.95 23.22
CA ALA A 10 14.51 2.15 22.71
C ALA A 10 13.51 3.30 22.50
N ARG A 11 12.32 2.98 21.98
CA ARG A 11 11.24 3.95 21.83
C ARG A 11 10.73 4.46 23.17
N LEU A 12 10.50 3.58 24.15
CA LEU A 12 10.11 3.96 25.49
C LEU A 12 11.14 4.89 26.13
N VAL A 13 12.43 4.55 26.05
CA VAL A 13 13.54 5.38 26.56
C VAL A 13 13.57 6.75 25.89
N SER A 14 13.44 6.80 24.55
CA SER A 14 13.39 8.04 23.78
C SER A 14 12.23 8.95 24.21
N VAL A 15 11.04 8.37 24.32
CA VAL A 15 9.83 9.07 24.77
C VAL A 15 9.99 9.59 26.19
N THR A 16 10.41 8.75 27.13
CA THR A 16 10.61 9.13 28.52
C THR A 16 11.64 10.25 28.65
N ALA A 17 12.81 10.13 28.00
CA ALA A 17 13.84 11.16 28.00
C ALA A 17 13.31 12.50 27.46
N THR A 18 12.49 12.45 26.40
CA THR A 18 11.91 13.65 25.78
C THR A 18 10.86 14.32 26.68
N VAL A 19 10.01 13.54 27.37
CA VAL A 19 9.08 14.07 28.38
C VAL A 19 9.82 14.78 29.50
N TYR A 20 10.89 14.18 30.02
CA TYR A 20 11.73 14.80 31.05
C TYR A 20 12.41 16.07 30.53
N ALA A 21 12.85 16.11 29.27
CA ALA A 21 13.44 17.31 28.67
C ALA A 21 12.44 18.48 28.58
N VAL A 22 11.20 18.20 28.17
CA VAL A 22 10.11 19.20 28.13
C VAL A 22 9.78 19.69 29.54
N TRP A 23 9.67 18.78 30.50
CA TRP A 23 9.41 19.11 31.91
C TRP A 23 10.54 19.95 32.51
N ALA A 24 11.80 19.55 32.32
CA ALA A 24 12.96 20.28 32.80
C ALA A 24 13.04 21.68 32.16
N ALA A 25 12.74 21.81 30.86
CA ALA A 25 12.68 23.10 30.19
C ALA A 25 11.58 24.01 30.76
N PHE A 26 10.40 23.47 31.07
CA PHE A 26 9.32 24.20 31.73
C PHE A 26 9.74 24.75 33.10
N PHE A 27 10.35 23.92 33.97
CA PHE A 27 10.88 24.39 35.25
C PHE A 27 12.03 25.38 35.06
N GLY A 28 12.87 25.16 34.05
CA GLY A 28 13.93 26.10 33.66
C GLY A 28 13.42 27.46 33.20
N LEU A 29 12.16 27.56 32.75
CA LEU A 29 11.48 28.83 32.46
C LEU A 29 10.93 29.51 33.71
N MET A 30 10.59 28.77 34.77
CA MET A 30 10.04 29.33 36.00
C MET A 30 11.15 29.72 36.98
N TYR A 31 12.21 28.92 37.08
CA TYR A 31 13.28 29.07 38.05
C TYR A 31 14.61 29.49 37.40
N ARG A 32 14.54 30.41 36.43
CA ARG A 32 15.65 30.81 35.55
C ARG A 32 16.93 31.19 36.29
N LYS A 33 16.76 31.93 37.38
CA LYS A 33 17.85 32.53 38.18
C LYS A 33 18.43 31.56 39.21
N PHE A 34 17.60 30.65 39.74
CA PHE A 34 17.95 29.81 40.89
C PHE A 34 19.12 28.86 40.61
N PHE A 35 19.21 28.28 39.41
CA PHE A 35 20.22 27.26 39.11
C PHE A 35 21.63 27.85 38.89
N TRP A 36 21.75 29.04 38.29
CA TRP A 36 23.03 29.60 37.85
C TRP A 36 23.69 30.54 38.85
N ASP A 37 22.92 31.08 39.79
CA ASP A 37 23.50 31.88 40.87
C ASP A 37 24.48 31.04 41.73
N PHE A 38 24.30 29.71 41.82
CA PHE A 38 25.17 28.81 42.58
C PHE A 38 26.46 28.38 41.85
N VAL A 39 26.55 28.55 40.52
CA VAL A 39 27.71 28.08 39.75
C VAL A 39 28.77 29.19 39.71
N GLY A 40 29.69 29.15 40.67
CA GLY A 40 30.81 30.10 40.75
C GLY A 40 30.38 31.52 41.17
N GLY A 41 29.21 31.65 41.81
CA GLY A 41 28.72 32.92 42.33
C GLY A 41 29.49 33.39 43.56
N THR A 42 29.80 34.69 43.63
CA THR A 42 30.42 35.31 44.80
C THR A 42 29.35 36.05 45.59
N LEU A 43 29.23 35.77 46.89
CA LEU A 43 28.33 36.50 47.78
C LEU A 43 28.94 37.87 48.10
N ARG A 44 28.24 38.96 47.77
CA ARG A 44 28.69 40.34 48.05
C ARG A 44 27.58 41.13 48.74
N ASP A 45 27.98 41.99 49.69
CA ASP A 45 27.08 42.93 50.37
C ASP A 45 27.48 44.38 50.02
N PRO A 46 26.58 45.24 49.53
CA PRO A 46 25.18 44.97 49.15
C PRO A 46 25.07 44.27 47.78
N GLY A 47 24.08 43.39 47.62
CA GLY A 47 23.70 42.84 46.29
C GLY A 47 23.58 41.32 46.13
N GLY A 48 23.82 40.53 47.18
CA GLY A 48 23.57 39.08 47.18
C GLY A 48 24.57 38.27 46.34
N LEU A 49 24.14 37.09 45.88
CA LEU A 49 24.98 36.15 45.11
C LEU A 49 25.10 36.65 43.66
N GLN A 50 26.31 36.99 43.22
CA GLN A 50 26.58 37.49 41.87
C GLN A 50 27.33 36.44 41.04
N PRO A 51 26.82 36.08 39.85
CA PRO A 51 27.45 35.07 39.01
C PRO A 51 28.76 35.58 38.39
N SER A 52 29.70 34.67 38.12
CA SER A 52 30.99 34.97 37.50
C SER A 52 30.84 35.64 36.12
N LYS A 53 31.75 36.56 35.78
CA LYS A 53 31.79 37.21 34.45
C LYS A 53 31.91 36.18 33.31
N ASN A 54 32.53 35.03 33.55
CA ASN A 54 32.66 33.95 32.57
C ASN A 54 31.31 33.27 32.24
N ALA A 55 30.28 33.45 33.08
CA ALA A 55 28.94 32.92 32.86
C ALA A 55 28.00 33.89 32.13
N ALA A 56 28.48 35.07 31.72
CA ALA A 56 27.63 36.13 31.12
C ALA A 56 26.83 35.67 29.89
N VAL A 57 27.42 34.80 29.06
CA VAL A 57 26.74 34.22 27.88
C VAL A 57 25.57 33.34 28.31
N PHE A 58 25.79 32.43 29.27
CA PHE A 58 24.74 31.56 29.80
C PHE A 58 23.65 32.34 30.51
N ILE A 59 23.99 33.39 31.27
CA ILE A 59 22.98 34.28 31.88
C ILE A 59 22.11 34.93 30.80
N THR A 60 22.71 35.37 29.70
CA THR A 60 21.96 36.01 28.61
C THR A 60 21.03 35.01 27.92
N LEU A 61 21.55 33.83 27.57
CA LEU A 61 20.79 32.80 26.85
C LEU A 61 19.74 32.10 27.71
N ILE A 62 19.97 31.93 29.01
CA ILE A 62 19.13 31.12 29.91
C ILE A 62 18.24 31.99 30.79
N VAL A 63 18.77 33.08 31.34
CA VAL A 63 18.07 33.93 32.32
C VAL A 63 17.32 35.07 31.65
N LYS A 64 17.99 35.81 30.76
CA LYS A 64 17.40 37.00 30.11
C LYS A 64 16.46 36.63 28.95
N LEU A 65 16.90 35.76 28.04
CA LEU A 65 16.18 35.41 26.80
C LEU A 65 15.57 33.99 26.74
N PRO A 66 15.61 33.23 27.83
CA PRO A 66 15.50 31.74 27.88
C PRO A 66 15.54 30.94 26.56
N ILE A 67 16.50 31.21 25.68
CA ILE A 67 16.62 30.60 24.35
C ILE A 67 16.79 29.09 24.46
N ILE A 68 17.62 28.61 25.39
CA ILE A 68 17.91 27.18 25.54
C ILE A 68 16.64 26.42 25.99
N GLN A 69 15.89 26.96 26.94
CA GLN A 69 14.68 26.33 27.44
C GLN A 69 13.57 26.35 26.40
N ILE A 70 13.38 27.47 25.70
CA ILE A 70 12.40 27.56 24.61
C ILE A 70 12.74 26.56 23.50
N PHE A 71 14.00 26.53 23.06
CA PHE A 71 14.43 25.61 22.00
C PHE A 71 14.28 24.14 22.41
N THR A 72 14.71 23.79 23.63
CA THR A 72 14.59 22.42 24.18
C THR A 72 13.12 22.00 24.31
N MET A 73 12.25 22.92 24.73
CA MET A 73 10.82 22.67 24.83
C MET A 73 10.18 22.48 23.45
N LEU A 74 10.49 23.34 22.46
CA LEU A 74 9.98 23.21 21.10
C LEU A 74 10.45 21.91 20.43
N LEU A 75 11.75 21.59 20.55
CA LEU A 75 12.31 20.36 20.01
C LEU A 75 11.70 19.12 20.70
N GLY A 76 11.57 19.15 22.03
CA GLY A 76 10.97 18.06 22.79
C GLY A 76 9.50 17.85 22.48
N VAL A 77 8.71 18.92 22.37
CA VAL A 77 7.30 18.83 21.94
C VAL A 77 7.20 18.31 20.50
N PHE A 78 8.09 18.72 19.60
CA PHE A 78 8.14 18.21 18.23
C PHE A 78 8.43 16.70 18.19
N ILE A 79 9.43 16.22 18.94
CA ILE A 79 9.75 14.78 19.05
C ILE A 79 8.59 14.00 19.67
N LEU A 80 7.95 14.53 20.72
CA LEU A 80 6.77 13.89 21.33
C LEU A 80 5.57 13.85 20.38
N CYS A 81 5.36 14.87 19.57
CA CYS A 81 4.33 14.83 18.54
C CYS A 81 4.59 13.70 17.54
N LEU A 82 5.86 13.46 17.17
CA LEU A 82 6.26 12.39 16.25
C LEU A 82 6.07 11.00 16.87
N GLU A 83 6.47 10.83 18.13
CA GLU A 83 6.48 9.53 18.81
C GLU A 83 5.17 9.16 19.51
N LEU A 84 4.43 10.16 20.01
CA LEU A 84 3.18 10.04 20.76
C LEU A 84 2.12 11.04 20.23
N PRO A 85 1.61 10.83 19.01
CA PRO A 85 0.66 11.76 18.42
C PRO A 85 -0.63 11.81 19.24
N LEU A 86 -0.97 13.01 19.75
CA LEU A 86 -2.26 13.28 20.39
C LEU A 86 -3.41 12.93 19.43
N PRO A 87 -4.56 12.44 19.92
CA PRO A 87 -5.70 12.06 19.07
C PRO A 87 -6.13 13.16 18.07
N ALA A 88 -6.02 14.43 18.48
CA ALA A 88 -6.31 15.58 17.63
C ALA A 88 -5.27 15.82 16.52
N LEU A 89 -3.99 15.49 16.74
CA LEU A 89 -2.88 15.68 15.79
C LEU A 89 -2.75 14.53 14.79
N LYS A 90 -3.28 13.33 15.10
CA LYS A 90 -3.44 12.22 14.13
C LYS A 90 -4.27 12.60 12.91
N SER A 91 -5.07 13.67 13.03
CA SER A 91 -5.91 14.18 11.97
C SER A 91 -5.16 15.04 10.93
N LEU A 92 -3.94 15.50 11.21
CA LEU A 92 -3.14 16.33 10.30
C LEU A 92 -2.50 15.46 9.20
N SER A 93 -2.46 15.96 7.95
CA SER A 93 -1.98 15.19 6.78
C SER A 93 -0.54 14.68 6.92
N LEU A 94 0.30 15.38 7.70
CA LEU A 94 1.68 14.99 8.00
C LEU A 94 1.79 13.62 8.70
N TYR A 95 0.80 13.25 9.52
CA TYR A 95 0.76 11.95 10.23
C TYR A 95 -0.07 10.87 9.51
N ARG A 96 -0.84 11.26 8.49
CA ARG A 96 -1.64 10.34 7.66
C ARG A 96 -0.92 9.84 6.41
N SER A 97 0.23 10.41 6.06
CA SER A 97 0.85 10.10 4.77
C SER A 97 1.59 8.75 4.81
N LEU A 98 1.15 7.82 3.96
CA LEU A 98 1.86 6.59 3.60
C LEU A 98 3.24 6.83 2.97
N VAL A 99 3.71 8.08 2.83
CA VAL A 99 4.98 8.40 2.14
C VAL A 99 6.17 7.66 2.74
N ALA A 100 6.13 7.28 4.03
CA ALA A 100 7.19 6.55 4.71
C ALA A 100 7.15 5.01 4.55
N ARG A 101 6.15 4.42 3.87
CA ARG A 101 6.02 2.96 3.72
C ARG A 101 5.98 2.47 2.27
N TYR A 102 6.04 3.36 1.29
CA TYR A 102 6.15 2.93 -0.11
C TYR A 102 7.56 2.44 -0.42
N GLU A 103 7.64 1.29 -1.07
CA GLU A 103 8.87 0.76 -1.62
C GLU A 103 8.97 1.19 -3.08
N ILE A 104 10.02 1.93 -3.44
CA ILE A 104 10.30 2.26 -4.84
C ILE A 104 11.56 1.51 -5.27
N ARG A 105 11.42 0.64 -6.28
CA ARG A 105 12.55 -0.06 -6.89
C ARG A 105 12.92 0.61 -8.21
N VAL A 106 14.22 0.82 -8.43
CA VAL A 106 14.75 1.28 -9.71
C VAL A 106 15.15 0.06 -10.53
N CYS A 107 14.61 -0.07 -11.74
CA CYS A 107 14.93 -1.14 -12.67
C CYS A 107 15.28 -0.56 -14.04
N HIS A 108 16.58 -0.40 -14.28
CA HIS A 108 17.10 0.14 -15.54
C HIS A 108 16.71 -0.68 -16.77
N SER A 109 16.56 -2.00 -16.62
CA SER A 109 16.16 -2.91 -17.71
C SER A 109 14.79 -2.59 -18.30
N LEU A 110 13.93 -1.87 -17.58
CA LEU A 110 12.64 -1.41 -18.11
C LEU A 110 12.76 -0.39 -19.24
N GLN A 111 13.89 0.32 -19.34
CA GLN A 111 14.12 1.26 -20.45
C GLN A 111 14.18 0.55 -21.81
N HIS A 112 14.51 -0.75 -21.80
CA HIS A 112 14.59 -1.58 -22.99
C HIS A 112 13.32 -2.42 -23.22
N LYS A 113 12.24 -2.17 -22.45
CA LYS A 113 10.96 -2.86 -22.67
C LYS A 113 10.42 -2.46 -24.05
N PRO A 114 10.12 -3.42 -24.94
CA PRO A 114 9.50 -3.09 -26.22
C PRO A 114 8.17 -2.37 -25.97
N PRO A 115 7.89 -1.26 -26.69
CA PRO A 115 6.62 -0.57 -26.59
C PRO A 115 5.54 -1.49 -27.17
N LEU A 116 4.78 -2.13 -26.28
CA LEU A 116 3.59 -2.88 -26.65
C LEU A 116 2.39 -1.95 -26.46
N PRO A 117 1.46 -1.88 -27.42
CA PRO A 117 0.21 -1.15 -27.22
C PRO A 117 -0.55 -1.75 -26.03
N THR A 118 -1.22 -0.92 -25.24
CA THR A 118 -2.14 -1.39 -24.20
C THR A 118 -3.20 -2.26 -24.89
N PRO A 119 -3.41 -3.51 -24.44
CA PRO A 119 -4.45 -4.36 -25.02
C PRO A 119 -5.82 -3.71 -24.81
N HIS A 120 -6.65 -3.73 -25.86
CA HIS A 120 -8.05 -3.29 -25.80
C HIS A 120 -8.95 -4.51 -25.66
N PHE A 121 -9.66 -4.59 -24.55
CA PHE A 121 -10.51 -5.74 -24.19
C PHE A 121 -11.95 -5.56 -24.69
N ASP A 122 -12.14 -5.57 -26.02
CA ASP A 122 -13.46 -5.49 -26.65
C ASP A 122 -14.05 -6.88 -26.98
N LYS A 123 -15.31 -7.10 -26.60
CA LYS A 123 -16.05 -8.39 -26.72
C LYS A 123 -16.11 -9.02 -28.12
N ASN A 124 -15.85 -8.24 -29.18
CA ASN A 124 -15.84 -8.71 -30.57
C ASN A 124 -14.43 -8.80 -31.19
N ALA A 125 -13.39 -8.38 -30.45
CA ALA A 125 -11.99 -8.38 -30.84
C ALA A 125 -11.12 -9.30 -29.96
N ASP A 126 -11.71 -9.96 -28.96
CA ASP A 126 -11.01 -10.78 -27.96
C ASP A 126 -10.36 -12.06 -28.52
N THR A 127 -10.59 -12.42 -29.79
CA THR A 127 -9.81 -13.43 -30.53
C THR A 127 -8.65 -12.83 -31.35
N GLU A 128 -8.45 -11.51 -31.34
CA GLU A 128 -7.63 -10.80 -32.33
C GLU A 128 -6.37 -10.10 -31.82
N GLN A 129 -6.17 -9.90 -30.51
CA GLN A 129 -5.00 -9.18 -30.00
C GLN A 129 -3.92 -10.05 -29.34
N ALA A 130 -3.57 -11.16 -29.99
CA ALA A 130 -2.27 -11.78 -29.73
C ALA A 130 -1.16 -10.92 -30.35
N LEU A 131 0.02 -10.88 -29.73
CA LEU A 131 1.17 -10.14 -30.25
C LEU A 131 1.41 -10.50 -31.71
N GLU A 132 1.58 -9.52 -32.60
CA GLU A 132 2.01 -9.77 -33.98
C GLU A 132 3.41 -10.40 -33.93
N GLY A 133 3.48 -11.73 -34.12
CA GLY A 133 4.75 -12.42 -34.30
C GLY A 133 5.41 -11.98 -35.61
N SER A 134 6.72 -12.20 -35.72
CA SER A 134 7.55 -11.84 -36.89
C SER A 134 7.13 -12.47 -38.24
N ASN A 135 6.02 -13.22 -38.28
CA ASN A 135 5.44 -13.89 -39.44
C ASN A 135 3.93 -13.62 -39.62
N GLY A 136 3.35 -12.60 -38.98
CA GLY A 136 1.91 -12.31 -39.08
C GLY A 136 1.00 -13.34 -38.38
N LYS A 137 1.58 -14.23 -37.55
CA LYS A 137 0.85 -15.15 -36.68
C LYS A 137 0.69 -14.57 -35.29
N LYS A 138 -0.54 -14.64 -34.79
CA LYS A 138 -0.99 -14.36 -33.42
C LYS A 138 -0.12 -15.13 -32.41
N PHE A 139 0.73 -14.44 -31.66
CA PHE A 139 1.60 -15.03 -30.64
C PHE A 139 1.07 -14.73 -29.23
N ASP A 140 0.60 -15.77 -28.54
CA ASP A 140 0.26 -15.73 -27.13
C ASP A 140 1.39 -16.41 -26.33
N PRO A 141 2.14 -15.67 -25.50
CA PRO A 141 3.25 -16.24 -24.72
C PRO A 141 2.78 -17.23 -23.64
N PHE A 142 1.49 -17.26 -23.35
CA PHE A 142 0.86 -18.16 -22.37
C PHE A 142 0.10 -19.31 -23.04
N ALA A 143 0.12 -19.42 -24.36
CA ALA A 143 -0.39 -20.59 -25.08
C ALA A 143 0.71 -21.64 -25.29
N PRO A 144 0.35 -22.94 -25.39
CA PRO A 144 1.29 -23.98 -25.75
C PRO A 144 1.80 -23.83 -27.20
N PRO A 145 3.04 -24.24 -27.52
CA PRO A 145 4.00 -24.89 -26.62
C PRO A 145 4.68 -23.92 -25.66
N TYR A 146 4.69 -24.27 -24.37
CA TYR A 146 5.30 -23.43 -23.34
C TYR A 146 6.82 -23.41 -23.46
N ASN A 147 7.42 -22.28 -23.06
CA ASN A 147 8.86 -22.22 -22.88
C ASN A 147 9.29 -23.14 -21.73
N LYS A 148 10.06 -24.19 -22.04
CA LYS A 148 10.53 -25.20 -21.07
C LYS A 148 11.29 -24.61 -19.88
N ASN A 149 11.95 -23.47 -20.05
CA ASN A 149 12.71 -22.82 -18.97
C ASN A 149 11.81 -21.99 -18.04
N LEU A 150 10.56 -21.71 -18.45
CA LEU A 150 9.60 -20.94 -17.67
C LEU A 150 8.45 -21.82 -17.14
N TYR A 151 8.21 -22.98 -17.74
CA TYR A 151 7.17 -23.91 -17.30
C TYR A 151 7.51 -24.51 -15.93
N VAL A 152 6.57 -24.41 -14.97
CA VAL A 152 6.70 -24.98 -13.63
C VAL A 152 5.83 -26.23 -13.49
N GLY A 153 4.57 -26.15 -13.93
CA GLY A 153 3.62 -27.25 -13.82
C GLY A 153 2.22 -26.84 -14.21
N GLU A 154 1.29 -27.79 -14.12
CA GLU A 154 -0.14 -27.61 -14.41
C GLU A 154 -0.97 -27.96 -13.17
N LEU A 155 -2.10 -27.29 -13.05
CA LEU A 155 -3.10 -27.53 -12.01
C LEU A 155 -4.45 -27.76 -12.70
N LYS A 156 -5.25 -28.64 -12.12
CA LYS A 156 -6.62 -28.87 -12.57
C LYS A 156 -7.53 -28.86 -11.37
N GLU A 157 -8.60 -28.08 -11.48
CA GLU A 157 -9.67 -28.09 -10.50
C GLU A 157 -10.64 -29.23 -10.86
N GLU A 158 -11.00 -30.05 -9.89
CA GLU A 158 -11.67 -31.34 -10.12
C GLU A 158 -13.17 -31.17 -10.44
N GLU A 159 -13.82 -30.18 -9.84
CA GLU A 159 -15.28 -29.99 -9.95
C GLU A 159 -15.68 -29.25 -11.23
N SER A 160 -15.07 -28.09 -11.49
CA SER A 160 -15.23 -27.26 -12.68
C SER A 160 -14.47 -27.80 -13.89
N GLY A 161 -13.46 -28.64 -13.67
CA GLY A 161 -12.57 -29.13 -14.73
C GLY A 161 -11.60 -28.07 -15.27
N GLU A 162 -11.54 -26.88 -14.64
CA GLU A 162 -10.71 -25.78 -15.11
C GLU A 162 -9.21 -26.11 -14.98
N GLU A 163 -8.48 -25.89 -16.05
CA GLU A 163 -7.04 -26.18 -16.12
C GLU A 163 -6.22 -24.89 -16.11
N PHE A 164 -5.15 -24.91 -15.34
CA PHE A 164 -4.21 -23.80 -15.19
C PHE A 164 -2.78 -24.27 -15.47
N VAL A 165 -1.95 -23.33 -15.91
CA VAL A 165 -0.51 -23.50 -16.04
C VAL A 165 0.22 -22.49 -15.15
N VAL A 166 1.25 -22.96 -14.45
CA VAL A 166 2.14 -22.12 -13.65
C VAL A 166 3.40 -21.83 -14.45
N LEU A 167 3.67 -20.55 -14.69
CA LEU A 167 4.80 -20.07 -15.49
C LEU A 167 5.65 -19.08 -14.69
N LEU A 168 6.98 -19.19 -14.78
CA LEU A 168 7.89 -18.15 -14.30
C LEU A 168 7.79 -16.92 -15.18
N ASN A 169 7.80 -15.74 -14.56
CA ASN A 169 7.80 -14.49 -15.31
C ASN A 169 9.16 -14.30 -16.00
N LYS A 170 9.15 -14.29 -17.34
CA LYS A 170 10.35 -14.11 -18.18
C LYS A 170 11.11 -12.81 -17.87
N TYR A 171 10.40 -11.76 -17.49
CA TYR A 171 10.94 -10.43 -17.20
C TYR A 171 10.78 -10.08 -15.71
N SER A 172 11.00 -11.08 -14.85
CA SER A 172 11.01 -10.93 -13.41
C SER A 172 12.09 -9.95 -12.95
N VAL A 173 11.67 -8.89 -12.25
CA VAL A 173 12.57 -7.98 -11.51
C VAL A 173 12.93 -8.58 -10.15
N VAL A 174 11.98 -9.27 -9.53
CA VAL A 174 12.17 -9.95 -8.24
C VAL A 174 12.20 -11.46 -8.50
N PRO A 175 13.28 -12.17 -8.12
CA PRO A 175 13.42 -13.60 -8.36
C PRO A 175 12.19 -14.38 -7.88
N GLN A 176 11.84 -15.47 -8.56
CA GLN A 176 10.69 -16.31 -8.21
C GLN A 176 9.31 -15.66 -8.37
N HIS A 177 9.21 -14.50 -9.03
CA HIS A 177 7.92 -14.00 -9.54
C HIS A 177 7.37 -14.97 -10.60
N PHE A 178 6.20 -15.54 -10.32
CA PHE A 178 5.51 -16.49 -11.20
C PHE A 178 4.06 -16.08 -11.49
N LEU A 179 3.45 -16.76 -12.45
CA LEU A 179 2.12 -16.50 -12.99
C LEU A 179 1.29 -17.78 -12.88
N LEU A 180 0.02 -17.66 -12.46
CA LEU A 180 -1.02 -18.66 -12.66
C LEU A 180 -1.85 -18.21 -13.86
N VAL A 181 -1.82 -18.98 -14.94
CA VAL A 181 -2.50 -18.65 -16.20
C VAL A 181 -3.58 -19.69 -16.46
N THR A 182 -4.74 -19.27 -16.94
CA THR A 182 -5.72 -20.19 -17.51
C THR A 182 -5.10 -20.94 -18.68
N LYS A 183 -5.39 -22.23 -18.86
CA LYS A 183 -4.84 -22.99 -19.98
C LYS A 183 -5.58 -22.70 -21.29
N GLU A 184 -6.90 -22.58 -21.18
CA GLU A 184 -7.73 -22.01 -22.22
C GLU A 184 -7.65 -20.48 -22.17
N PHE A 185 -7.70 -19.85 -23.34
CA PHE A 185 -7.72 -18.40 -23.42
C PHE A 185 -9.00 -17.85 -22.78
N LYS A 186 -8.83 -17.13 -21.67
CA LYS A 186 -9.85 -16.26 -21.09
C LYS A 186 -9.37 -14.81 -21.14
N SER A 187 -10.29 -13.87 -21.29
CA SER A 187 -9.93 -12.45 -21.33
C SER A 187 -9.49 -11.96 -19.94
N GLN A 188 -8.40 -11.19 -19.91
CA GLN A 188 -7.89 -10.50 -18.72
C GLN A 188 -8.87 -9.42 -18.19
N ALA A 189 -9.88 -9.03 -18.96
CA ALA A 189 -10.97 -8.17 -18.51
C ALA A 189 -12.14 -8.93 -17.85
N SER A 190 -12.10 -10.26 -17.82
CA SER A 190 -13.08 -11.06 -17.09
C SER A 190 -12.77 -11.08 -15.58
N PRO A 191 -13.79 -11.00 -14.71
CA PRO A 191 -13.59 -11.04 -13.27
C PRO A 191 -13.02 -12.37 -12.80
N LEU A 192 -12.37 -12.36 -11.64
CA LEU A 192 -11.89 -13.60 -11.02
C LEU A 192 -13.06 -14.51 -10.68
N LEU A 193 -12.95 -15.77 -11.08
CA LEU A 193 -13.92 -16.82 -10.81
C LEU A 193 -13.54 -17.59 -9.53
N PRO A 194 -14.49 -18.31 -8.91
CA PRO A 194 -14.21 -19.03 -7.67
C PRO A 194 -13.01 -20.01 -7.76
N PRO A 195 -12.84 -20.83 -8.82
CA PRO A 195 -11.67 -21.69 -8.96
C PRO A 195 -10.34 -20.92 -8.94
N GLU A 196 -10.31 -19.76 -9.60
CA GLU A 196 -9.11 -18.91 -9.67
C GLU A 196 -8.75 -18.31 -8.31
N LEU A 197 -9.75 -17.90 -7.53
CA LEU A 197 -9.57 -17.40 -6.15
C LEU A 197 -9.05 -18.51 -5.23
N VAL A 198 -9.66 -19.70 -5.30
CA VAL A 198 -9.26 -20.88 -4.51
C VAL A 198 -7.82 -21.28 -4.84
N GLN A 199 -7.49 -21.48 -6.12
CA GLN A 199 -6.13 -21.84 -6.52
C GLN A 199 -5.10 -20.78 -6.11
N THR A 200 -5.47 -19.51 -6.19
CA THR A 200 -4.62 -18.42 -5.70
C THR A 200 -4.34 -18.54 -4.20
N TYR A 201 -5.38 -18.74 -3.39
CA TYR A 201 -5.22 -18.89 -1.95
C TYR A 201 -4.40 -20.13 -1.58
N LEU A 202 -4.65 -21.27 -2.24
CA LEU A 202 -3.93 -22.52 -2.02
C LEU A 202 -2.43 -22.39 -2.34
N LEU A 203 -2.08 -21.71 -3.43
CA LEU A 203 -0.67 -21.42 -3.77
C LEU A 203 0.00 -20.52 -2.74
N LEU A 204 -0.69 -19.49 -2.24
CA LEU A 204 -0.17 -18.64 -1.16
C LEU A 204 0.04 -19.44 0.14
N SER A 205 -0.92 -20.30 0.49
CA SER A 205 -0.84 -21.16 1.69
C SER A 205 0.30 -22.17 1.56
N ALA A 206 0.46 -22.79 0.38
CA ALA A 206 1.56 -23.70 0.09
C ALA A 206 2.92 -22.99 0.18
N ALA A 207 3.03 -21.76 -0.34
CA ALA A 207 4.25 -20.96 -0.21
C ALA A 207 4.59 -20.68 1.26
N ARG A 208 3.60 -20.28 2.08
CA ARG A 208 3.78 -20.08 3.53
C ARG A 208 4.27 -21.37 4.21
N LYS A 209 3.66 -22.51 3.91
CA LYS A 209 4.06 -23.83 4.44
C LYS A 209 5.50 -24.21 4.03
N ALA A 210 5.94 -23.79 2.85
CA ALA A 210 7.33 -23.94 2.39
C ALA A 210 8.30 -22.88 2.97
N GLY A 211 7.87 -22.06 3.92
CA GLY A 211 8.69 -21.01 4.55
C GLY A 211 8.95 -19.81 3.65
N LYS A 212 8.13 -19.61 2.62
CA LYS A 212 8.18 -18.46 1.71
C LYS A 212 6.96 -17.57 1.91
N ARG A 213 7.11 -16.27 1.66
CA ARG A 213 6.00 -15.31 1.76
C ARG A 213 5.75 -14.71 0.39
N PHE A 214 4.50 -14.76 -0.05
CA PHE A 214 4.05 -14.25 -1.33
C PHE A 214 2.75 -13.49 -1.14
N PHE A 215 2.45 -12.59 -2.07
CA PHE A 215 1.10 -12.12 -2.32
C PHE A 215 0.79 -12.29 -3.80
N ALA A 216 -0.50 -12.35 -4.12
CA ALA A 216 -0.97 -12.41 -5.49
C ALA A 216 -1.59 -11.07 -5.91
N PHE A 217 -1.54 -10.76 -7.20
CA PHE A 217 -2.21 -9.60 -7.75
C PHE A 217 -2.76 -9.88 -9.16
N PHE A 218 -3.83 -9.16 -9.50
CA PHE A 218 -4.53 -9.26 -10.77
C PHE A 218 -4.82 -7.86 -11.31
N ASN A 219 -4.56 -7.65 -12.60
CA ASN A 219 -4.83 -6.38 -13.30
C ASN A 219 -5.98 -6.62 -14.28
N CYS A 220 -7.19 -6.14 -13.97
CA CYS A 220 -8.39 -6.40 -14.77
C CYS A 220 -8.77 -5.18 -15.63
N GLY A 221 -8.88 -5.36 -16.94
CA GLY A 221 -9.34 -4.33 -17.89
C GLY A 221 -8.27 -3.34 -18.38
N ASP A 222 -8.62 -2.54 -19.38
CA ASP A 222 -7.70 -1.68 -20.15
C ASP A 222 -6.89 -0.73 -19.26
N ASN A 223 -7.52 -0.15 -18.23
CA ASN A 223 -6.90 0.89 -17.39
C ASN A 223 -6.15 0.34 -16.18
N SER A 224 -6.02 -0.98 -16.04
CA SER A 224 -5.44 -1.62 -14.85
C SER A 224 -3.92 -1.76 -14.88
N GLY A 225 -3.28 -1.52 -16.02
CA GLY A 225 -1.87 -1.84 -16.26
C GLY A 225 -1.62 -3.30 -16.64
N ALA A 226 -2.64 -3.98 -17.18
CA ALA A 226 -2.51 -5.28 -17.82
C ALA A 226 -1.71 -5.17 -19.13
N SER A 227 -0.81 -6.13 -19.37
CA SER A 227 0.06 -6.14 -20.56
C SER A 227 -0.09 -7.37 -21.46
N GLN A 228 -0.90 -8.33 -21.04
CA GLN A 228 -1.22 -9.55 -21.78
C GLN A 228 -2.72 -9.79 -21.69
N PRO A 229 -3.37 -10.18 -22.79
CA PRO A 229 -4.82 -10.31 -22.79
C PRO A 229 -5.33 -11.65 -22.29
N HIS A 230 -4.47 -12.66 -22.31
CA HIS A 230 -4.77 -13.96 -21.73
C HIS A 230 -4.73 -13.84 -20.20
N LYS A 231 -5.82 -14.25 -19.56
CA LYS A 231 -6.05 -14.21 -18.13
C LYS A 231 -4.93 -14.85 -17.31
N HIS A 232 -4.34 -14.06 -16.43
CA HIS A 232 -3.26 -14.49 -15.54
C HIS A 232 -3.26 -13.71 -14.22
N ILE A 233 -2.95 -14.44 -13.14
CA ILE A 233 -2.73 -13.93 -11.79
C ILE A 233 -1.24 -14.00 -11.49
N GLN A 234 -0.68 -12.95 -10.90
CA GLN A 234 0.76 -12.81 -10.68
C GLN A 234 1.09 -12.98 -9.20
N PHE A 235 2.17 -13.69 -8.90
CA PHE A 235 2.62 -13.95 -7.53
C PHE A 235 3.98 -13.32 -7.31
N MET A 236 4.05 -12.42 -6.34
CA MET A 236 5.27 -11.69 -5.99
C MET A 236 5.76 -12.13 -4.61
N PRO A 237 7.03 -12.53 -4.46
CA PRO A 237 7.58 -12.77 -3.14
C PRO A 237 7.69 -11.47 -2.36
N VAL A 238 7.51 -11.58 -1.05
CA VAL A 238 7.70 -10.47 -0.11
C VAL A 238 8.98 -10.71 0.67
N GLU A 239 9.87 -9.73 0.65
CA GLU A 239 11.13 -9.78 1.40
C GLU A 239 10.92 -9.47 2.88
N THR A 240 9.94 -8.62 3.19
CA THR A 240 9.56 -8.23 4.55
C THR A 240 8.64 -9.26 5.21
N GLU A 241 8.71 -9.32 6.53
CA GLU A 241 7.81 -10.18 7.29
C GLU A 241 6.35 -9.71 7.23
N ASP A 242 6.14 -8.40 7.14
CA ASP A 242 4.82 -7.80 7.34
C ASP A 242 3.88 -7.85 6.12
N GLY A 243 4.37 -8.33 4.96
CA GLY A 243 3.65 -8.29 3.70
C GLY A 243 3.91 -7.01 2.89
N PRO A 244 3.19 -6.82 1.77
CA PRO A 244 3.24 -5.55 1.03
C PRO A 244 2.72 -4.39 1.89
N PRO A 245 3.15 -3.14 1.68
CA PRO A 245 2.74 -2.00 2.52
C PRO A 245 1.22 -1.83 2.75
N ILE A 246 0.38 -2.17 1.76
CA ILE A 246 -1.08 -2.14 1.90
C ILE A 246 -1.58 -3.13 2.96
N GLU A 247 -0.94 -4.29 3.10
CA GLU A 247 -1.28 -5.33 4.08
C GLU A 247 -1.03 -4.82 5.51
N VAL A 248 0.10 -4.15 5.73
CA VAL A 248 0.43 -3.54 7.02
C VAL A 248 -0.61 -2.51 7.43
N LEU A 249 -1.05 -1.69 6.47
CA LEU A 249 -2.10 -0.70 6.71
C LEU A 249 -3.44 -1.36 7.03
N ALA A 250 -3.83 -2.40 6.29
CA ALA A 250 -5.08 -3.12 6.51
C ALA A 250 -5.12 -3.83 7.86
N ARG A 251 -4.01 -4.40 8.31
CA ARG A 251 -3.87 -5.04 9.63
C ARG A 251 -4.02 -4.05 10.78
N GLU A 252 -3.49 -2.83 10.64
CA GLU A 252 -3.62 -1.77 11.64
C GLU A 252 -5.03 -1.16 11.74
N THR A 253 -5.87 -1.33 10.71
CA THR A 253 -7.23 -0.79 10.71
C THR A 253 -8.11 -1.57 11.68
N ARG A 254 -8.71 -0.85 12.63
CA ARG A 254 -9.71 -1.39 13.55
C ARG A 254 -11.06 -1.46 12.84
N LEU A 255 -11.67 -2.64 12.86
CA LEU A 255 -12.95 -2.91 12.21
C LEU A 255 -14.02 -3.05 13.30
N GLU A 256 -15.15 -2.39 13.10
CA GLU A 256 -16.35 -2.59 13.91
C GLU A 256 -17.01 -3.93 13.56
N PHE A 257 -17.06 -4.23 12.26
CA PHE A 257 -17.62 -5.46 11.70
C PHE A 257 -16.53 -6.20 10.89
N PRO A 258 -15.90 -7.25 11.44
CA PRO A 258 -14.77 -7.92 10.81
C PRO A 258 -15.15 -8.73 9.58
N ASP A 259 -16.43 -9.07 9.42
CA ASP A 259 -17.04 -9.87 8.36
C ASP A 259 -17.54 -9.04 7.16
N ARG A 260 -17.26 -7.72 7.16
CA ARG A 260 -17.69 -6.80 6.11
C ARG A 260 -16.50 -6.15 5.40
N PRO A 261 -16.69 -5.75 4.13
CA PRO A 261 -15.73 -4.88 3.46
C PRO A 261 -15.53 -3.58 4.21
N PHE A 262 -14.32 -3.03 4.12
CA PHE A 262 -13.94 -1.75 4.70
C PHE A 262 -13.04 -0.97 3.77
N SER A 263 -13.01 0.35 3.94
CA SER A 263 -12.14 1.24 3.16
C SER A 263 -10.92 1.66 3.98
N LEU A 264 -9.77 1.75 3.30
CA LEU A 264 -8.53 2.24 3.89
C LEU A 264 -8.49 3.76 3.80
N THR A 265 -9.15 4.44 4.73
CA THR A 265 -9.34 5.92 4.73
C THR A 265 -8.05 6.74 4.82
N LYS A 266 -6.90 6.11 5.11
CA LYS A 266 -5.58 6.75 5.06
C LYS A 266 -5.02 6.87 3.63
N LEU A 267 -5.58 6.15 2.65
CA LEU A 267 -5.17 6.23 1.25
C LEU A 267 -5.81 7.43 0.55
N ALA A 268 -5.08 8.01 -0.41
CA ALA A 268 -5.56 9.16 -1.21
C ALA A 268 -6.46 8.76 -2.39
N TYR A 269 -6.83 7.48 -2.47
CA TYR A 269 -7.62 6.87 -3.53
C TYR A 269 -8.59 5.85 -2.92
N ALA A 270 -9.64 5.51 -3.67
CA ALA A 270 -10.60 4.49 -3.28
C ALA A 270 -9.92 3.12 -3.18
N SER A 271 -10.10 2.45 -2.05
CA SER A 271 -9.63 1.09 -1.83
C SER A 271 -10.67 0.36 -1.00
N HIS A 272 -11.12 -0.79 -1.50
CA HIS A 272 -12.05 -1.67 -0.81
C HIS A 272 -11.30 -2.91 -0.37
N SER A 273 -11.37 -3.25 0.90
CA SER A 273 -10.64 -4.38 1.49
C SER A 273 -11.59 -5.27 2.27
N TYR A 274 -11.33 -6.58 2.26
CA TYR A 274 -12.05 -7.55 3.07
C TYR A 274 -11.03 -8.33 3.90
N ARG A 275 -11.28 -8.50 5.20
CA ARG A 275 -10.40 -9.26 6.10
C ARG A 275 -10.85 -10.71 6.11
N LEU A 276 -9.97 -11.60 5.66
CA LEU A 276 -10.24 -13.03 5.62
C LEU A 276 -10.21 -13.61 7.06
N PRO A 277 -11.10 -14.58 7.37
CA PRO A 277 -11.02 -15.31 8.63
C PRO A 277 -9.67 -16.01 8.84
N THR A 278 -9.17 -16.00 10.08
CA THR A 278 -7.83 -16.52 10.42
C THR A 278 -7.67 -18.04 10.27
N HIS A 279 -8.77 -18.77 10.14
CA HIS A 279 -8.81 -20.23 10.09
C HIS A 279 -9.11 -20.77 8.69
N LEU A 280 -9.01 -19.95 7.63
CA LEU A 280 -9.26 -20.37 6.24
C LEU A 280 -8.45 -21.61 5.82
N ASP A 281 -7.21 -21.73 6.30
CA ASP A 281 -6.32 -22.87 6.03
C ASP A 281 -6.88 -24.23 6.54
N THR A 282 -7.93 -24.22 7.36
CA THR A 282 -8.54 -25.42 7.97
C THR A 282 -9.92 -25.75 7.40
N LEU A 283 -10.48 -24.90 6.54
CA LEU A 283 -11.80 -25.08 5.94
C LEU A 283 -11.77 -26.16 4.85
N SER A 284 -12.93 -26.74 4.55
CA SER A 284 -13.09 -27.55 3.33
C SER A 284 -12.94 -26.67 2.09
N LEU A 285 -12.68 -27.27 0.92
CA LEU A 285 -12.56 -26.53 -0.34
C LEU A 285 -13.83 -25.74 -0.65
N ASP A 286 -15.02 -26.34 -0.47
CA ASP A 286 -16.31 -25.68 -0.71
C ASP A 286 -16.50 -24.45 0.18
N GLN A 287 -16.13 -24.56 1.46
CA GLN A 287 -16.23 -23.44 2.41
C GLN A 287 -15.23 -22.34 2.10
N LEU A 288 -14.00 -22.71 1.72
CA LEU A 288 -12.97 -21.77 1.28
C LEU A 288 -13.44 -21.01 0.05
N GLU A 289 -14.01 -21.72 -0.93
CA GLU A 289 -14.57 -21.12 -2.14
C GLU A 289 -15.69 -20.13 -1.81
N GLN A 290 -16.66 -20.52 -1.00
CA GLN A 290 -17.78 -19.66 -0.60
C GLN A 290 -17.30 -18.36 0.07
N VAL A 291 -16.32 -18.45 0.97
CA VAL A 291 -15.77 -17.27 1.66
C VAL A 291 -15.01 -16.37 0.68
N LEU A 292 -14.15 -16.92 -0.16
CA LEU A 292 -13.34 -16.14 -1.11
C LEU A 292 -14.22 -15.49 -2.18
N ALA A 293 -15.16 -16.24 -2.76
CA ALA A 293 -16.10 -15.74 -3.77
C ALA A 293 -17.02 -14.68 -3.16
N GLY A 294 -17.57 -14.93 -1.98
CA GLY A 294 -18.43 -13.97 -1.27
C GLY A 294 -17.71 -12.68 -0.91
N ALA A 295 -16.46 -12.75 -0.46
CA ALA A 295 -15.62 -11.59 -0.19
C ALA A 295 -15.31 -10.81 -1.48
N PHE A 296 -14.90 -11.51 -2.55
CA PHE A 296 -14.56 -10.87 -3.81
C PHE A 296 -15.75 -10.18 -4.48
N LEU A 297 -16.93 -10.80 -4.49
CA LEU A 297 -18.15 -10.21 -5.05
C LEU A 297 -18.55 -8.93 -4.33
N GLN A 298 -18.55 -8.93 -2.99
CA GLN A 298 -18.85 -7.72 -2.21
C GLN A 298 -17.87 -6.58 -2.52
N LEU A 299 -16.58 -6.89 -2.68
CA LEU A 299 -15.57 -5.90 -3.04
C LEU A 299 -15.72 -5.39 -4.47
N LEU A 300 -16.09 -6.28 -5.40
CA LEU A 300 -16.34 -5.93 -6.79
C LEU A 300 -17.56 -5.00 -6.91
N ASP A 301 -18.64 -5.28 -6.17
CA ASP A 301 -19.83 -4.42 -6.12
C ASP A 301 -19.48 -3.01 -5.62
N LEU A 302 -18.67 -2.90 -4.58
CA LEU A 302 -18.20 -1.60 -4.06
C LEU A 302 -17.31 -0.86 -5.06
N ALA A 303 -16.43 -1.58 -5.78
CA ALA A 303 -15.60 -1.01 -6.82
C ALA A 303 -16.44 -0.49 -8.00
N ILE A 304 -17.43 -1.26 -8.45
CA ILE A 304 -18.37 -0.85 -9.50
C ILE A 304 -19.19 0.35 -9.02
N SER A 305 -19.68 0.35 -7.78
CA SER A 305 -20.40 1.48 -7.20
C SER A 305 -19.55 2.76 -7.21
N THR A 306 -18.29 2.66 -6.79
CA THR A 306 -17.33 3.78 -6.84
C THR A 306 -17.15 4.32 -8.25
N ILE A 307 -17.03 3.42 -9.23
CA ILE A 307 -16.92 3.78 -10.66
C ILE A 307 -18.18 4.51 -11.15
N ARG A 308 -19.38 4.05 -10.76
CA ARG A 308 -20.66 4.67 -11.16
C ARG A 308 -20.86 6.06 -10.58
N HIS A 309 -20.26 6.37 -9.44
CA HIS A 309 -20.32 7.69 -8.81
C HIS A 309 -19.33 8.70 -9.41
N ASP A 310 -18.45 8.27 -10.30
CA ASP A 310 -17.49 9.14 -10.98
C ASP A 310 -18.02 9.56 -12.36
N PRO A 311 -18.50 10.81 -12.52
CA PRO A 311 -19.07 11.28 -13.79
C PRO A 311 -18.04 11.40 -14.91
N SER A 312 -16.74 11.37 -14.57
CA SER A 312 -15.63 11.49 -15.51
C SER A 312 -15.00 10.14 -15.89
N TYR A 313 -15.58 9.04 -15.41
CA TYR A 313 -15.08 7.71 -15.71
C TYR A 313 -15.31 7.37 -17.20
N PRO A 314 -14.31 6.80 -17.90
CA PRO A 314 -14.44 6.49 -19.32
C PRO A 314 -15.53 5.42 -19.56
N PRO A 315 -16.31 5.52 -20.65
CA PRO A 315 -17.27 4.49 -21.01
C PRO A 315 -16.54 3.17 -21.34
N GLY A 316 -17.12 2.04 -20.93
CA GLY A 316 -16.56 0.72 -21.20
C GLY A 316 -16.64 -0.22 -20.01
N THR A 317 -15.83 -1.27 -20.05
CA THR A 317 -15.72 -2.25 -18.95
C THR A 317 -14.96 -1.62 -17.77
N PRO A 318 -15.41 -1.90 -16.52
CA PRO A 318 -14.73 -1.38 -15.35
C PRO A 318 -13.32 -1.98 -15.25
N SER A 319 -12.33 -1.14 -14.95
CA SER A 319 -10.97 -1.57 -14.71
C SER A 319 -10.66 -1.50 -13.23
N TYR A 320 -9.94 -2.50 -12.72
CA TYR A 320 -9.57 -2.57 -11.30
C TYR A 320 -8.32 -3.42 -11.10
N ASN A 321 -7.66 -3.19 -9.96
CA ASN A 321 -6.61 -4.08 -9.48
C ASN A 321 -7.13 -4.90 -8.31
N VAL A 322 -6.70 -6.16 -8.24
CA VAL A 322 -6.92 -7.03 -7.08
C VAL A 322 -5.57 -7.36 -6.46
N ILE A 323 -5.50 -7.32 -5.14
CA ILE A 323 -4.35 -7.78 -4.36
C ILE A 323 -4.87 -8.80 -3.35
N ILE A 324 -4.28 -9.99 -3.32
CA ILE A 324 -4.71 -11.09 -2.46
C ILE A 324 -3.53 -11.52 -1.59
N THR A 325 -3.73 -11.48 -0.28
CA THR A 325 -2.83 -12.07 0.71
C THR A 325 -3.56 -13.19 1.44
N LEU A 326 -2.91 -13.81 2.43
CA LEU A 326 -3.56 -14.81 3.28
C LEU A 326 -4.47 -14.18 4.34
N GLU A 327 -4.43 -12.86 4.52
CA GLU A 327 -5.18 -12.11 5.53
C GLU A 327 -6.25 -11.19 4.90
N HIS A 328 -6.04 -10.70 3.67
CA HIS A 328 -6.95 -9.73 3.05
C HIS A 328 -7.08 -9.93 1.53
N ILE A 329 -8.24 -9.52 1.01
CA ILE A 329 -8.44 -9.23 -0.42
C ILE A 329 -8.66 -7.73 -0.55
N HIS A 330 -7.96 -7.09 -1.49
CA HIS A 330 -8.13 -5.68 -1.83
C HIS A 330 -8.58 -5.54 -3.27
N VAL A 331 -9.57 -4.69 -3.52
CA VAL A 331 -10.00 -4.27 -4.86
C VAL A 331 -9.88 -2.75 -4.95
N ILE A 332 -9.14 -2.30 -5.97
CA ILE A 332 -8.86 -0.89 -6.22
C ILE A 332 -9.42 -0.53 -7.60
N PRO A 333 -10.48 0.30 -7.70
CA PRO A 333 -11.00 0.74 -8.98
C PRO A 333 -10.00 1.68 -9.69
N ARG A 334 -9.86 1.53 -11.01
CA ARG A 334 -8.83 2.20 -11.83
C ARG A 334 -9.45 3.02 -12.95
N ARG A 335 -8.99 4.26 -13.12
CA ARG A 335 -9.46 5.16 -14.19
C ARG A 335 -8.49 5.20 -15.37
N LYS A 336 -7.19 5.14 -15.11
CA LYS A 336 -6.14 5.24 -16.14
C LYS A 336 -5.02 4.25 -15.82
N GLU A 337 -4.41 3.66 -16.84
CA GLU A 337 -3.16 2.90 -16.66
C GLU A 337 -2.00 3.85 -16.31
N ASN A 338 -1.92 4.95 -17.05
CA ASN A 338 -0.72 5.77 -17.17
C ASN A 338 -0.89 7.12 -16.48
N TYR A 339 0.12 7.53 -15.71
CA TYR A 339 0.23 8.85 -15.11
C TYR A 339 1.24 9.69 -15.89
N LYS A 340 0.91 10.96 -16.17
CA LYS A 340 1.83 11.91 -16.81
C LYS A 340 2.47 12.78 -15.73
N LEU A 341 3.79 12.70 -15.58
CA LEU A 341 4.53 13.50 -14.62
C LEU A 341 4.46 14.99 -14.99
N ALA A 342 4.13 15.86 -14.03
CA ALA A 342 3.83 17.26 -14.32
C ALA A 342 5.02 18.07 -14.85
N GLU A 343 6.24 17.72 -14.46
CA GLU A 343 7.46 18.48 -14.78
C GLU A 343 8.04 18.13 -16.15
N THR A 344 8.07 16.84 -16.51
CA THR A 344 8.68 16.38 -17.76
C THR A 344 7.67 15.96 -18.82
N GLY A 345 6.42 15.67 -18.43
CA GLY A 345 5.42 15.05 -19.29
C GLY A 345 5.65 13.55 -19.52
N ASP A 346 6.65 12.95 -18.86
CA ASP A 346 6.95 11.53 -18.98
C ASP A 346 5.79 10.67 -18.48
N VAL A 347 5.64 9.51 -19.09
CA VAL A 347 4.54 8.58 -18.80
C VAL A 347 5.02 7.45 -17.89
N LEU A 348 4.43 7.40 -16.69
CA LEU A 348 4.61 6.33 -15.71
C LEU A 348 3.44 5.33 -15.83
N SER A 349 3.74 4.07 -16.14
CA SER A 349 2.75 2.98 -16.15
C SER A 349 2.54 2.45 -14.73
N VAL A 350 1.28 2.38 -14.30
CA VAL A 350 0.90 2.01 -12.94
C VAL A 350 0.02 0.77 -12.98
N ASN A 351 0.42 -0.28 -12.24
CA ASN A 351 -0.34 -1.53 -12.08
C ASN A 351 -0.63 -1.82 -10.59
N ALA A 352 -1.18 -3.00 -10.29
CA ALA A 352 -1.52 -3.40 -8.93
C ALA A 352 -0.37 -3.30 -7.91
N LEU A 353 0.90 -3.49 -8.32
CA LEU A 353 2.05 -3.41 -7.41
C LEU A 353 2.17 -2.02 -6.79
N ALA A 354 1.93 -0.97 -7.59
CA ALA A 354 1.99 0.40 -7.09
C ALA A 354 0.94 0.65 -5.99
N PHE A 355 -0.25 0.06 -6.12
CA PHE A 355 -1.31 0.11 -5.11
C PHE A 355 -1.05 -0.81 -3.91
N ALA A 356 -0.27 -1.88 -4.10
CA ALA A 356 0.27 -2.67 -2.98
C ALA A 356 1.31 -1.88 -2.16
N GLY A 357 1.77 -0.75 -2.69
CA GLY A 357 2.78 0.11 -2.09
C GLY A 357 4.18 -0.09 -2.66
N MET A 358 4.31 -0.82 -3.76
CA MET A 358 5.57 -1.21 -4.39
C MET A 358 5.64 -0.64 -5.82
N LEU A 359 6.23 0.55 -5.96
CA LEU A 359 6.34 1.22 -7.24
C LEU A 359 7.65 0.84 -7.95
N LEU A 360 7.60 0.70 -9.27
CA LEU A 360 8.76 0.41 -10.09
C LEU A 360 9.04 1.59 -11.02
N VAL A 361 10.27 2.10 -10.99
CA VAL A 361 10.73 3.20 -11.86
C VAL A 361 11.92 2.73 -12.70
N LYS A 362 12.12 3.35 -13.85
CA LYS A 362 13.12 2.98 -14.87
C LYS A 362 14.48 3.61 -14.63
N SER A 363 14.55 4.69 -13.85
CA SER A 363 15.80 5.43 -13.61
C SER A 363 15.79 6.22 -12.30
N GLU A 364 16.97 6.64 -11.86
CA GLU A 364 17.16 7.56 -10.73
C GLU A 364 16.54 8.94 -10.99
N ALA A 365 16.54 9.39 -12.25
CA ALA A 365 15.88 10.64 -12.64
C ALA A 365 14.36 10.53 -12.43
N GLU A 366 13.75 9.45 -12.90
CA GLU A 366 12.32 9.17 -12.71
C GLU A 366 11.98 8.98 -11.22
N LEU A 367 12.87 8.34 -10.44
CA LEU A 367 12.75 8.25 -8.99
C LEU A 367 12.65 9.64 -8.34
N GLY A 368 13.53 10.56 -8.74
CA GLY A 368 13.52 11.95 -8.27
C GLY A 368 12.20 12.67 -8.57
N LEU A 369 11.69 12.51 -9.79
CA LEU A 369 10.41 13.09 -10.22
C LEU A 369 9.23 12.52 -9.43
N VAL A 370 9.16 11.18 -9.29
CA VAL A 370 8.12 10.50 -8.51
C VAL A 370 8.13 10.96 -7.05
N LYS A 371 9.31 11.10 -6.45
CA LYS A 371 9.45 11.59 -5.07
C LYS A 371 8.98 13.04 -4.93
N LYS A 372 9.29 13.89 -5.91
CA LYS A 372 8.91 15.30 -5.92
C LYS A 372 7.40 15.50 -6.10
N GLU A 373 6.78 14.73 -6.98
CA GLU A 373 5.34 14.79 -7.25
C GLU A 373 4.49 14.12 -6.15
N GLY A 374 5.04 13.08 -5.53
CA GLY A 374 4.43 12.36 -4.43
C GLY A 374 3.58 11.18 -4.91
N ILE A 375 3.85 10.00 -4.36
CA ILE A 375 3.18 8.75 -4.76
C ILE A 375 1.67 8.82 -4.56
N SER A 376 1.20 9.45 -3.48
CA SER A 376 -0.23 9.62 -3.23
C SER A 376 -0.92 10.45 -4.31
N THR A 377 -0.24 11.48 -4.85
CA THR A 377 -0.73 12.28 -5.99
C THR A 377 -0.84 11.43 -7.23
N ILE A 378 0.22 10.66 -7.52
CA ILE A 378 0.28 9.76 -8.69
C ILE A 378 -0.84 8.72 -8.63
N LEU A 379 -0.95 7.98 -7.52
CA LEU A 379 -1.95 6.93 -7.33
C LEU A 379 -3.38 7.49 -7.36
N ARG A 380 -3.62 8.68 -6.81
CA ARG A 380 -4.91 9.37 -6.94
C ARG A 380 -5.22 9.75 -8.38
N GLY A 381 -4.23 10.14 -9.17
CA GLY A 381 -4.41 10.52 -10.58
C GLY A 381 -4.77 9.37 -11.52
N VAL A 382 -4.45 8.13 -11.14
CA VAL A 382 -4.76 6.91 -11.92
C VAL A 382 -5.84 6.01 -11.30
N GLY A 383 -6.13 6.21 -10.01
CA GLY A 383 -7.25 5.61 -9.29
C GLY A 383 -8.51 6.49 -9.32
N LEU A 384 -9.49 6.14 -8.48
CA LEU A 384 -10.69 6.94 -8.23
C LEU A 384 -10.67 7.53 -6.82
N GLU A 385 -11.48 8.56 -6.60
CA GLU A 385 -11.70 9.11 -5.26
C GLU A 385 -12.56 8.19 -4.41
N SER A 386 -12.30 8.16 -3.11
CA SER A 386 -13.11 7.37 -2.18
C SER A 386 -14.48 8.01 -2.01
N VAL A 387 -15.53 7.23 -2.25
CA VAL A 387 -16.93 7.61 -2.00
C VAL A 387 -17.49 6.93 -0.74
N HIS A 388 -16.61 6.46 0.15
CA HIS A 388 -16.98 5.70 1.35
C HIS A 388 -18.09 6.37 2.16
N ASP A 389 -17.96 7.67 2.44
CA ASP A 389 -18.94 8.41 3.24
C ASP A 389 -20.33 8.43 2.56
N LEU A 390 -20.38 8.56 1.23
CA LEU A 390 -21.63 8.52 0.46
C LEU A 390 -22.28 7.12 0.47
N LEU A 391 -21.46 6.06 0.43
CA LEU A 391 -21.94 4.67 0.47
C LEU A 391 -22.52 4.31 1.85
N VAL A 392 -21.88 4.81 2.92
CA VAL A 392 -22.36 4.65 4.29
C VAL A 392 -23.62 5.50 4.55
N GLU A 393 -23.69 6.72 4.02
CA GLU A 393 -24.89 7.56 4.12
C GLU A 393 -26.08 7.00 3.33
N GLY A 394 -25.84 6.42 2.15
CA GLY A 394 -26.88 5.80 1.32
C GLY A 394 -27.56 4.62 2.02
N THR A 395 -26.79 3.78 2.72
CA THR A 395 -27.32 2.66 3.51
C THR A 395 -28.05 3.13 4.78
N ALA A 396 -27.66 4.25 5.39
CA ALA A 396 -28.36 4.81 6.54
C ALA A 396 -29.71 5.49 6.20
N ARG A 397 -29.97 5.80 4.91
CA ARG A 397 -31.25 6.36 4.43
C ARG A 397 -32.23 5.30 3.92
N GLU A 398 -31.83 4.04 3.83
CA GLU A 398 -32.77 2.94 3.60
C GLU A 398 -33.60 2.75 4.87
N VAL A 399 -34.83 3.27 4.86
CA VAL A 399 -35.83 2.97 5.89
C VAL A 399 -35.95 1.44 5.95
N PRO A 400 -35.89 0.80 7.13
CA PRO A 400 -36.12 -0.63 7.21
C PRO A 400 -37.48 -0.90 6.58
N LEU A 401 -37.52 -1.80 5.59
CA LEU A 401 -38.77 -2.26 4.98
C LEU A 401 -39.63 -2.87 6.10
N ALA A 402 -40.49 -2.03 6.68
CA ALA A 402 -41.51 -2.47 7.60
C ALA A 402 -42.57 -3.20 6.79
N GLY A 403 -42.50 -4.53 6.80
CA GLY A 403 -43.57 -5.41 6.34
C GLY A 403 -43.38 -5.95 4.92
N MET A 404 -42.79 -7.15 4.84
CA MET A 404 -43.31 -8.26 4.05
C MET A 404 -43.25 -9.53 4.88
#